data_AF-A0A519SDP0-F1
#
_entry.id   AF-A0A519SDP0-F1
#
_cell.length_a   1.000
_cell.length_b   1.000
_cell.length_c   1.000
_cell.angle_alpha   90.00
_cell.angle_beta   90.00
_cell.angle_gamma   90.00
#
_symmetry.space_group_name_H-M   'P 1'
#
loop_
_entity.id
_entity.type
_entity.pdbx_description
1 polymer ?
#
loop_
_entity_poly.entity_id
_entity_poly.type
_entity_poly.pdbx_seq_one_letter_code
_entity_poly.pdbx_strand_id
1 'polypeptide(L)'
;MKKEHMTRRQAVTGLGLGIAGLAVSPAFGGAHSTSDSHLPADLQDPTTKYPRPPFKAQQQPFPGLASKMDPRPDHGETSYKGSGRLTGRKALITGGDSGMGRAAAIAFAREGADVVINYLP
;
A
#
# COMPACT_ATOMS: atom_id res chain seq x y z
N MET A 1 8.44 1.19 -56.14
CA MET A 1 7.36 2.08 -55.65
C MET A 1 7.30 1.94 -54.14
N LYS A 2 7.85 2.92 -53.41
CA LYS A 2 7.88 2.94 -51.94
C LYS A 2 6.52 3.41 -51.41
N LYS A 3 5.92 2.68 -50.47
CA LYS A 3 4.70 3.09 -49.75
C LYS A 3 5.12 3.58 -48.37
N GLU A 4 5.04 4.89 -48.14
CA GLU A 4 5.24 5.53 -46.84
C GLU A 4 3.94 5.39 -46.01
N HIS A 5 4.05 4.81 -44.82
CA HIS A 5 2.92 4.67 -43.89
C HIS A 5 2.81 5.91 -43.00
N MET A 6 1.74 6.67 -43.18
CA MET A 6 1.40 7.82 -42.34
C MET A 6 1.04 7.34 -40.92
N THR A 7 1.85 7.72 -39.92
CA THR A 7 1.66 7.35 -38.52
C THR A 7 0.68 8.32 -37.84
N ARG A 8 -0.16 7.79 -36.95
CA ARG A 8 -1.27 8.44 -36.19
C ARG A 8 -0.89 9.64 -35.31
N ARG A 9 0.31 10.21 -35.45
CA ARG A 9 0.81 11.37 -34.71
C ARG A 9 0.55 12.73 -35.38
N GLN A 10 -0.07 12.78 -36.56
CA GLN A 10 -0.27 14.03 -37.31
C GLN A 10 -1.70 14.63 -37.23
N ALA A 11 -2.57 14.13 -36.35
CA ALA A 11 -3.99 14.51 -36.35
C ALA A 11 -4.42 15.57 -35.32
N VAL A 12 -3.52 16.14 -34.50
CA VAL A 12 -3.94 17.12 -33.47
C VAL A 12 -2.99 18.31 -33.39
N THR A 13 -2.95 19.11 -34.44
CA THR A 13 -2.47 20.50 -34.35
C THR A 13 -3.19 21.36 -35.38
N GLY A 14 -4.27 22.03 -34.98
CA GLY A 14 -4.85 23.10 -35.81
C GLY A 14 -6.33 23.35 -35.58
N LEU A 15 -6.63 24.30 -34.69
CA LEU A 15 -7.86 25.13 -34.59
C LEU A 15 -7.81 25.81 -33.22
N GLY A 16 -7.82 27.13 -33.03
CA GLY A 16 -7.92 28.30 -33.88
C GLY A 16 -7.94 29.53 -32.95
N LEU A 17 -7.26 30.61 -33.35
CA LEU A 17 -7.25 31.91 -32.65
C LEU A 17 -8.56 32.66 -32.90
N GLY A 18 -9.22 33.17 -31.84
CA GLY A 18 -10.36 34.09 -31.91
C GLY A 18 -10.31 35.10 -30.75
N ILE A 19 -10.45 36.39 -31.06
CA ILE A 19 -10.06 37.53 -30.22
C ILE A 19 -11.29 38.21 -29.58
N ALA A 20 -11.16 38.55 -28.29
CA ALA A 20 -11.76 39.65 -27.51
C ALA A 20 -13.29 39.77 -27.23
N GLY A 21 -13.61 40.00 -25.94
CA GLY A 21 -14.89 40.54 -25.49
C GLY A 21 -15.02 40.75 -23.96
N LEU A 22 -14.55 41.91 -23.48
CA LEU A 22 -15.00 42.74 -22.33
C LEU A 22 -14.99 42.22 -20.86
N ALA A 23 -14.47 43.09 -20.00
CA ALA A 23 -14.19 42.92 -18.57
C ALA A 23 -15.41 43.08 -17.66
N VAL A 24 -15.47 42.28 -16.58
CA VAL A 24 -16.23 42.55 -15.35
C VAL A 24 -15.33 42.22 -14.15
N SER A 25 -15.27 43.16 -13.21
CA SER A 25 -14.39 43.26 -12.03
C SER A 25 -14.41 42.06 -11.07
N PRO A 26 -13.38 41.89 -10.22
CA PRO A 26 -13.34 40.82 -9.22
C PRO A 26 -14.21 41.20 -8.01
N ALA A 27 -15.26 40.42 -7.76
CA ALA A 27 -15.93 40.43 -6.46
C ALA A 27 -15.11 39.55 -5.51
N PHE A 28 -14.34 40.19 -4.63
CA PHE A 28 -13.84 39.57 -3.41
C PHE A 28 -15.04 39.10 -2.57
N GLY A 29 -15.35 37.81 -2.66
CA GLY A 29 -16.34 37.13 -1.83
C GLY A 29 -15.72 35.84 -1.33
N GLY A 30 -15.34 35.82 -0.05
CA GLY A 30 -14.74 34.66 0.60
C GLY A 30 -15.63 33.43 0.48
N ALA A 31 -15.11 32.39 -0.15
CA ALA A 31 -15.68 31.06 -0.12
C ALA A 31 -14.59 30.12 0.40
N HIS A 32 -14.68 29.88 1.70
CA HIS A 32 -14.25 28.67 2.41
C HIS A 32 -13.08 27.93 1.75
N SER A 33 -11.85 28.25 2.18
CA SER A 33 -10.79 27.26 2.17
C SER A 33 -11.26 26.13 3.10
N THR A 34 -11.95 25.14 2.55
CA THR A 34 -11.93 23.80 3.13
C THR A 34 -10.47 23.40 3.07
N SER A 35 -9.76 23.69 4.16
CA SER A 35 -8.51 23.05 4.49
C SER A 35 -8.84 21.58 4.73
N ASP A 36 -9.14 20.86 3.65
CA ASP A 36 -8.97 19.42 3.62
C ASP A 36 -7.46 19.22 3.70
N SER A 37 -6.95 19.25 4.93
CA SER A 37 -5.65 18.73 5.29
C SER A 37 -5.71 17.21 5.16
N HIS A 38 -5.95 16.73 3.94
CA HIS A 38 -5.47 15.42 3.51
C HIS A 38 -3.96 15.54 3.32
N LEU A 39 -3.26 15.75 4.44
CA LEU A 39 -1.86 15.41 4.48
C LEU A 39 -1.77 13.91 4.13
N PRO A 40 -0.84 13.50 3.24
CA PRO A 40 -0.59 12.09 3.02
C PRO A 40 -0.37 11.44 4.39
N ALA A 41 -1.03 10.29 4.61
CA ALA A 41 -1.05 9.53 5.86
C ALA A 41 0.20 9.80 6.70
N ASP A 42 0.01 10.30 7.94
CA ASP A 42 1.08 10.72 8.88
C ASP A 42 2.39 10.03 8.57
N LEU A 43 3.35 10.77 8.00
CA LEU A 43 4.63 10.22 7.58
C LEU A 43 5.36 9.68 8.82
N GLN A 44 5.34 8.36 8.99
CA GLN A 44 5.96 7.70 10.12
C GLN A 44 7.44 7.44 9.82
N ASP A 45 8.32 7.84 10.74
CA ASP A 45 9.74 7.51 10.68
C ASP A 45 9.97 5.99 10.83
N PRO A 46 10.52 5.30 9.81
CA PRO A 46 10.72 3.86 9.87
C PRO A 46 11.79 3.43 10.87
N THR A 47 12.73 4.31 11.24
CA THR A 47 13.85 3.99 12.14
C THR A 47 13.39 3.81 13.59
N THR A 48 12.25 4.38 13.94
CA THR A 48 11.69 4.37 15.29
C THR A 48 10.35 3.62 15.41
N LYS A 49 9.80 3.15 14.29
CA LYS A 49 8.47 2.52 14.21
C LYS A 49 8.30 1.23 15.02
N TYR A 50 9.36 0.44 15.19
CA TYR A 50 9.31 -0.87 15.86
C TYR A 50 10.28 -0.93 17.06
N PRO A 51 10.11 -1.92 17.97
CA PRO A 51 11.02 -2.11 19.10
C PRO A 51 12.49 -2.25 18.68
N ARG A 52 13.38 -1.69 19.50
CA ARG A 52 14.82 -1.60 19.23
C ARG A 52 15.59 -2.30 20.36
N PRO A 53 16.79 -2.83 20.10
CA PRO A 53 17.63 -3.40 21.14
C PRO A 53 18.01 -2.35 22.21
N PRO A 54 18.38 -2.79 23.43
CA PRO A 54 18.60 -4.18 23.83
C PRO A 54 17.29 -4.93 24.14
N PHE A 55 17.18 -6.16 23.64
CA PHE A 55 16.10 -7.07 24.02
C PHE A 55 16.52 -7.93 25.21
N LYS A 56 15.54 -8.42 25.97
CA LYS A 56 15.79 -9.40 27.03
C LYS A 56 16.40 -10.67 26.41
N ALA A 57 17.50 -11.15 27.00
CA ALA A 57 18.07 -12.43 26.61
C ALA A 57 17.03 -13.54 26.83
N GLN A 58 16.69 -14.26 25.76
CA GLN A 58 15.65 -15.26 25.75
C GLN A 58 16.02 -16.38 24.77
N GLN A 59 15.71 -17.62 25.13
CA GLN A 59 15.91 -18.80 24.29
C GLN A 59 14.72 -19.73 24.44
N GLN A 60 14.42 -20.48 23.39
CA GLN A 60 13.37 -21.48 23.37
C GLN A 60 13.89 -22.70 22.60
N PRO A 61 13.47 -23.92 22.96
CA PRO A 61 13.72 -25.09 22.12
C PRO A 61 13.03 -24.89 20.77
N PHE A 62 13.64 -25.42 19.71
CA PHE A 62 13.04 -25.47 18.38
C PHE A 62 11.71 -26.26 18.41
N PRO A 63 10.65 -25.84 17.69
CA PRO A 63 10.59 -24.69 16.76
C PRO A 63 10.39 -23.31 17.41
N GLY A 64 10.11 -23.27 18.72
CA GLY A 64 9.84 -22.03 19.46
C GLY A 64 8.45 -21.46 19.18
N LEU A 65 7.97 -20.58 20.06
CA LEU A 65 6.66 -19.95 19.91
C LEU A 65 6.76 -18.43 19.92
N ALA A 66 6.23 -17.80 18.87
CA ALA A 66 6.14 -16.35 18.77
C ALA A 66 5.36 -15.72 19.95
N SER A 67 4.39 -16.44 20.53
CA SER A 67 3.63 -15.99 21.70
C SER A 67 4.44 -15.93 22.99
N LYS A 68 5.59 -16.63 23.06
CA LYS A 68 6.48 -16.67 24.22
C LYS A 68 7.69 -15.71 24.08
N MET A 69 7.75 -14.94 23.00
CA MET A 69 8.80 -13.94 22.78
C MET A 69 8.47 -12.63 23.49
N ASP A 70 9.51 -11.92 23.92
CA ASP A 70 9.43 -10.60 24.54
C ASP A 70 10.41 -9.62 23.85
N PRO A 71 9.94 -8.67 23.02
CA PRO A 71 8.54 -8.41 22.69
C PRO A 71 7.94 -9.50 21.78
N ARG A 72 6.61 -9.59 21.79
CA ARG A 72 5.88 -10.41 20.82
C ARG A 72 6.06 -9.83 19.40
N PRO A 73 6.37 -10.63 18.37
CA PRO A 73 6.49 -10.14 17.02
C PRO A 73 5.16 -9.58 16.49
N ASP A 74 5.25 -8.48 15.74
CA ASP A 74 4.16 -7.91 14.94
C ASP A 74 4.22 -8.50 13.53
N HIS A 75 3.17 -9.22 13.12
CA HIS A 75 3.05 -9.83 11.79
C HIS A 75 2.10 -9.02 10.90
N GLY A 76 1.69 -7.83 11.33
CA GLY A 76 0.70 -7.02 10.66
C GLY A 76 -0.74 -7.32 11.09
N GLU A 77 -0.96 -8.02 12.21
CA GLU A 77 -2.31 -8.37 12.73
C GLU A 77 -3.24 -7.15 12.85
N THR A 78 -2.72 -5.95 13.05
CA THR A 78 -3.51 -4.70 13.13
C THR A 78 -3.18 -3.70 12.03
N SER A 79 -1.98 -3.75 11.46
CA SER A 79 -1.46 -2.69 10.59
C SER A 79 -1.67 -2.94 9.08
N TYR A 80 -1.67 -4.19 8.62
CA TYR A 80 -1.78 -4.49 7.19
C TYR A 80 -3.20 -4.23 6.67
N LYS A 81 -3.38 -3.43 5.62
CA LYS A 81 -4.71 -3.20 5.01
C LYS A 81 -4.69 -3.72 3.58
N GLY A 82 -5.56 -4.68 3.29
CA GLY A 82 -5.69 -5.25 1.96
C GLY A 82 -6.39 -4.31 0.98
N SER A 83 -6.17 -4.52 -0.31
CA SER A 83 -6.73 -3.76 -1.42
C SER A 83 -7.35 -4.67 -2.51
N GLY A 84 -7.55 -5.95 -2.19
CA GLY A 84 -8.17 -6.95 -3.09
C GLY A 84 -7.24 -7.50 -4.17
N ARG A 85 -5.92 -7.32 -4.04
CA ARG A 85 -4.93 -7.68 -5.08
C ARG A 85 -4.85 -9.18 -5.36
N LEU A 86 -5.34 -10.01 -4.45
CA LEU A 86 -5.31 -11.47 -4.54
C LEU A 86 -6.72 -12.09 -4.46
N THR A 87 -7.75 -11.31 -4.80
CA THR A 87 -9.15 -11.76 -4.77
C THR A 87 -9.32 -13.06 -5.58
N GLY A 88 -9.88 -14.09 -4.94
CA GLY A 88 -10.17 -15.38 -5.56
C GLY A 88 -8.96 -16.31 -5.73
N ARG A 89 -7.77 -15.92 -5.24
CA ARG A 89 -6.59 -16.78 -5.25
C ARG A 89 -6.66 -17.78 -4.10
N LYS A 90 -5.93 -18.89 -4.25
CA LYS A 90 -5.76 -19.94 -3.23
C LYS A 90 -4.28 -20.12 -2.97
N ALA A 91 -3.86 -20.04 -1.71
CA ALA A 91 -2.46 -20.09 -1.33
C ALA A 91 -2.19 -21.18 -0.29
N LEU A 92 -1.11 -21.94 -0.51
CA LEU A 92 -0.50 -22.80 0.51
C LEU A 92 0.77 -22.11 1.02
N ILE A 93 0.84 -21.87 2.33
CA ILE A 93 1.99 -21.24 2.99
C ILE A 93 2.56 -22.22 4.02
N THR A 94 3.79 -22.67 3.80
CA THR A 94 4.53 -23.47 4.79
C THR A 94 5.18 -22.57 5.83
N GLY A 95 5.18 -22.99 7.10
CA GLY A 95 5.60 -22.14 8.23
C GLY A 95 4.66 -20.95 8.45
N GLY A 96 3.37 -21.11 8.14
CA GLY A 96 2.37 -20.04 8.23
C GLY A 96 1.91 -19.73 9.66
N ASP A 97 2.39 -20.47 10.65
CA ASP A 97 2.05 -20.31 12.06
C ASP A 97 2.76 -19.14 12.74
N SER A 98 3.93 -18.72 12.28
CA SER A 98 4.74 -17.69 12.94
C SER A 98 5.63 -16.92 11.96
N GLY A 99 6.28 -15.85 12.45
CA GLY A 99 7.28 -15.10 11.70
C GLY A 99 6.78 -14.59 10.34
N MET A 100 7.66 -14.62 9.34
CA MET A 100 7.34 -14.10 8.00
C MET A 100 6.21 -14.87 7.31
N GLY A 101 6.08 -16.18 7.56
CA GLY A 101 5.00 -16.99 6.99
C GLY A 101 3.63 -16.55 7.51
N ARG A 102 3.51 -16.29 8.82
CA ARG A 102 2.28 -15.69 9.40
C ARG A 102 1.99 -14.31 8.81
N ALA A 103 3.00 -13.46 8.66
CA ALA A 103 2.81 -12.13 8.07
C ALA A 103 2.29 -12.21 6.63
N ALA A 104 2.87 -13.10 5.83
CA ALA A 104 2.40 -13.38 4.47
C ALA A 104 0.96 -13.93 4.45
N ALA A 105 0.64 -14.86 5.35
CA ALA A 105 -0.70 -15.44 5.46
C ALA A 105 -1.77 -14.38 5.78
N ILE A 106 -1.50 -13.49 6.74
CA ILE A 106 -2.38 -12.36 7.09
C ILE A 106 -2.57 -11.46 5.87
N ALA A 107 -1.48 -11.07 5.21
CA ALA A 107 -1.53 -10.20 4.04
C ALA A 107 -2.33 -10.83 2.89
N PHE A 108 -2.09 -12.11 2.59
CA PHE A 108 -2.79 -12.83 1.53
C PHE A 108 -4.28 -12.93 1.79
N ALA A 109 -4.67 -13.29 3.02
CA ALA A 109 -6.07 -13.35 3.41
C ALA A 109 -6.74 -11.97 3.30
N ARG A 110 -6.07 -10.89 3.74
CA ARG A 110 -6.58 -9.52 3.61
C ARG A 110 -6.69 -9.04 2.17
N GLU A 111 -5.83 -9.52 1.29
CA GLU A 111 -5.89 -9.25 -0.15
C GLU A 111 -6.94 -10.10 -0.88
N GLY A 112 -7.67 -10.97 -0.17
CA GLY A 112 -8.82 -11.72 -0.70
C GLY A 112 -8.51 -13.15 -1.16
N ALA A 113 -7.39 -13.73 -0.73
CA ALA A 113 -7.06 -15.12 -1.01
C ALA A 113 -7.59 -16.06 0.09
N ASP A 114 -7.99 -17.27 -0.30
CA ASP A 114 -8.12 -18.40 0.63
C ASP A 114 -6.71 -18.90 0.99
N VAL A 115 -6.42 -19.08 2.27
CA VAL A 115 -5.07 -19.46 2.74
C VAL A 115 -5.11 -20.77 3.54
N VAL A 116 -4.30 -21.73 3.12
CA VAL A 116 -3.96 -22.94 3.87
C VAL A 116 -2.55 -22.77 4.42
N ILE A 117 -2.36 -23.08 5.70
CA ILE A 117 -1.03 -23.06 6.33
C ILE A 117 -0.59 -24.46 6.72
N ASN A 118 0.70 -24.74 6.54
CA ASN A 118 1.40 -25.82 7.23
C ASN A 118 2.29 -25.21 8.32
N TYR A 119 2.48 -25.94 9.41
CA TYR A 119 3.35 -25.54 10.51
C TYR A 119 4.05 -26.73 11.15
N LEU A 120 5.04 -26.45 11.98
CA LEU A 120 5.71 -27.45 12.79
C LEU A 120 5.38 -27.18 14.27
N PRO A 121 4.74 -28.11 14.99
CA PRO A 121 4.48 -27.96 16.43
C PRO A 121 5.76 -28.01 17.27
#